data_AF-A0A7J4PUZ9-F1
#
_entry.id   AF-A0A7J4PUZ9-F1
#
_cell.length_a   1.000
_cell.length_b   1.000
_cell.length_c   1.000
_cell.angle_alpha   90.00
_cell.angle_beta   90.00
_cell.angle_gamma   90.00
#
_symmetry.space_group_name_H-M   'P 1'
#
loop_
_entity.id
_entity.type
_entity.pdbx_description
1 polymer ?
#
loop_
_entity_poly.entity_id
_entity_poly.type
_entity_poly.pdbx_seq_one_letter_code
_entity_poly.pdbx_strand_id
1 'polypeptide(L)'
;MANKEKESARRKLRSIIRTDGAEEGSRCGNYVGVVVALDIDEVLALVHPVMIELYNKKNGTHYTIRDHTDWDFRNIGSNYLEMMTHYTDAWQNHWKEIALGGNRKNIIELGQYFVADIASARGHDGITDGGIEGTDRWISMNKLDWMPYFYDSTRINKKAMEYTVNVDDSPRLAESFVSTDCGFLLLVDKPYNRHIHEDERILRVDGIDGASHELIEAAIDVGREKRLYQSRAGQRFINEGLGARDAIVAESLGMLG
;
A
#
# COMPACT_ATOMS: atom_id res chain seq x y z
N MET A 1 10.05 26.09 -1.06
CA MET A 1 10.96 24.97 -1.35
C MET A 1 10.18 23.71 -1.70
N ALA A 2 9.18 23.34 -0.89
CA ALA A 2 8.23 22.24 -1.13
C ALA A 2 7.74 22.04 -2.59
N ASN A 3 7.38 23.11 -3.31
CA ASN A 3 6.86 22.97 -4.68
C ASN A 3 7.91 22.47 -5.70
N LYS A 4 9.21 22.72 -5.47
CA LYS A 4 10.28 22.24 -6.37
C LYS A 4 10.58 20.76 -6.14
N GLU A 5 10.60 20.32 -4.88
CA GLU A 5 10.82 18.92 -4.51
C GLU A 5 9.67 18.05 -5.04
N LYS A 6 8.42 18.50 -4.83
CA LYS A 6 7.23 17.82 -5.35
C LYS A 6 7.27 17.63 -6.88
N GLU A 7 7.65 18.67 -7.62
CA GLU A 7 7.76 18.57 -9.07
C GLU A 7 8.95 17.73 -9.52
N SER A 8 10.02 17.67 -8.71
CA SER A 8 11.11 16.72 -8.93
C SER A 8 10.64 15.28 -8.79
N ALA A 9 9.92 14.97 -7.71
CA ALA A 9 9.34 13.66 -7.45
C ALA A 9 8.40 13.21 -8.58
N ARG A 10 7.51 14.09 -9.03
CA ARG A 10 6.59 13.81 -10.16
C ARG A 10 7.33 13.54 -11.47
N ARG A 11 8.39 14.29 -11.75
CA ARG A 11 9.24 14.01 -12.93
C ARG A 11 9.92 12.65 -12.82
N LYS A 12 10.40 12.28 -11.63
CA LYS A 12 10.98 10.95 -11.38
C LYS A 12 9.94 9.84 -11.53
N LEU A 13 8.74 10.01 -10.98
CA LEU A 13 7.64 9.05 -11.14
C LEU A 13 7.28 8.82 -12.61
N ARG A 14 7.15 9.90 -13.40
CA ARG A 14 6.94 9.79 -14.86
C ARG A 14 8.10 9.08 -15.58
N SER A 15 9.34 9.33 -15.16
CA SER A 15 10.51 8.62 -15.70
C SER A 15 10.39 7.12 -15.45
N ILE A 16 10.13 6.72 -14.20
CA ILE A 16 9.94 5.33 -13.78
C ILE A 16 8.83 4.65 -14.58
N ILE A 17 7.68 5.31 -14.76
CA ILE A 17 6.56 4.74 -15.52
C ILE A 17 6.88 4.62 -17.01
N ARG A 18 7.53 5.63 -17.59
CA ARG A 18 7.92 5.62 -19.01
C ARG A 18 8.92 4.50 -19.33
N THR A 19 9.85 4.23 -18.42
CA THR A 19 10.87 3.19 -18.60
C THR A 19 10.41 1.83 -18.12
N ASP A 20 9.14 1.67 -17.71
CA ASP A 20 8.62 0.42 -17.12
C ASP A 20 9.50 -0.09 -15.95
N GLY A 21 10.06 0.83 -15.17
CA GLY A 21 10.99 0.52 -14.07
C GLY A 21 12.42 0.16 -14.50
N ALA A 22 12.72 0.14 -15.81
CA ALA A 22 14.00 -0.31 -16.37
C ALA A 22 15.07 0.78 -16.53
N GLU A 23 15.12 1.81 -15.67
CA GLU A 23 16.17 2.84 -15.76
C GLU A 23 17.58 2.20 -15.78
N GLU A 24 18.43 2.64 -16.73
CA GLU A 24 19.77 2.10 -16.93
C GLU A 24 20.58 2.11 -15.62
N GLY A 25 20.95 0.92 -15.13
CA GLY A 25 21.73 0.74 -13.90
C GLY A 25 20.93 0.49 -12.62
N SER A 26 19.60 0.64 -12.64
CA SER A 26 18.71 0.40 -11.50
C SER A 26 17.67 -0.66 -11.87
N ARG A 27 18.03 -1.95 -11.83
CA ARG A 27 17.02 -3.02 -11.86
C ARG A 27 16.26 -3.04 -10.54
N CYS A 28 15.21 -2.24 -10.47
CA CYS A 28 14.18 -2.38 -9.47
C CYS A 28 13.27 -3.55 -9.84
N GLY A 29 13.77 -4.75 -9.60
CA GLY A 29 13.03 -5.98 -9.75
C GLY A 29 13.25 -6.73 -11.05
N ASN A 30 12.79 -7.98 -11.04
CA ASN A 30 12.85 -8.91 -12.17
C ASN A 30 11.62 -8.83 -13.09
N TYR A 31 10.78 -7.80 -12.93
CA TYR A 31 9.49 -7.68 -13.62
C TYR A 31 9.57 -6.72 -14.81
N VAL A 32 8.79 -7.01 -15.85
CA VAL A 32 8.57 -6.12 -16.99
C VAL A 32 7.37 -5.23 -16.65
N GLY A 33 7.60 -3.94 -16.42
CA GLY A 33 6.55 -2.98 -16.10
C GLY A 33 6.53 -2.49 -14.66
N VAL A 34 5.76 -1.43 -14.43
CA VAL A 34 5.58 -0.85 -13.09
C VAL A 34 4.65 -1.71 -12.25
N VAL A 35 5.17 -2.17 -11.10
CA VAL A 35 4.41 -2.89 -10.08
C VAL A 35 4.25 -2.01 -8.85
N VAL A 36 3.00 -1.85 -8.41
CA VAL A 36 2.60 -0.98 -7.31
C VAL A 36 2.23 -1.83 -6.08
N ALA A 37 2.94 -1.61 -4.97
CA ALA A 37 2.53 -2.11 -3.67
C ALA A 37 1.60 -1.10 -3.00
N LEU A 38 0.44 -1.58 -2.55
CA LEU A 38 -0.49 -0.82 -1.72
C LEU A 38 -0.46 -1.39 -0.30
N ASP A 39 -0.06 -0.58 0.69
CA ASP A 39 -0.23 -0.98 2.07
C ASP A 39 -1.71 -1.10 2.43
N ILE A 40 -2.00 -1.89 3.46
CA ILE A 40 -3.35 -2.03 3.97
C ILE A 40 -3.64 -1.03 5.07
N ASP A 41 -2.90 -1.09 6.17
CA ASP A 41 -3.17 -0.31 7.37
C ASP A 41 -2.92 1.18 7.06
N GLU A 42 -3.89 2.02 7.39
CA GLU A 42 -3.90 3.47 7.17
C GLU A 42 -3.74 3.97 5.72
N VAL A 43 -3.60 3.07 4.73
CA VAL A 43 -3.64 3.37 3.30
C VAL A 43 -4.95 2.91 2.66
N LEU A 44 -5.18 1.60 2.58
CA LEU A 44 -6.45 1.04 2.11
C LEU A 44 -7.50 1.00 3.23
N ALA A 45 -7.10 0.75 4.47
CA ALA A 45 -7.98 0.48 5.60
C ALA A 45 -7.65 1.42 6.77
N LEU A 46 -8.59 2.28 7.17
CA LEU A 46 -8.41 3.23 8.26
C LEU A 46 -8.62 2.54 9.63
N VAL A 47 -7.64 1.75 10.05
CA VAL A 47 -7.68 0.93 11.26
C VAL A 47 -7.40 1.73 12.54
N HIS A 48 -6.55 2.76 12.48
CA HIS A 48 -6.18 3.57 13.66
C HIS A 48 -7.38 4.27 14.31
N PRO A 49 -8.37 4.84 13.58
CA PRO A 49 -9.59 5.34 14.19
C PRO A 49 -10.32 4.31 15.07
N VAL A 50 -10.45 3.07 14.60
CA VAL A 50 -11.07 1.98 15.36
C VAL A 50 -10.24 1.62 16.59
N MET A 51 -8.91 1.51 16.43
CA MET A 51 -8.00 1.26 17.56
C MET A 51 -8.09 2.34 18.64
N ILE A 52 -8.15 3.61 18.24
CA ILE A 52 -8.29 4.75 19.16
C ILE A 52 -9.63 4.70 19.88
N GLU A 53 -10.72 4.33 19.20
CA GLU A 53 -12.03 4.15 19.82
C GLU A 53 -12.02 3.02 20.87
N LEU A 54 -11.42 1.88 20.54
CA LEU A 54 -11.26 0.76 21.47
C LEU A 54 -10.43 1.16 22.70
N TYR A 55 -9.34 1.89 22.50
CA TYR A 55 -8.51 2.42 23.59
C TYR A 55 -9.28 3.40 24.47
N ASN A 56 -10.00 4.35 23.86
CA ASN A 56 -10.82 5.34 24.55
C ASN A 56 -11.90 4.69 25.41
N LYS A 57 -12.60 3.69 24.85
CA LYS A 57 -13.64 2.94 25.55
C LYS A 57 -13.08 2.19 26.76
N LYS A 58 -11.90 1.60 26.64
CA LYS A 58 -11.24 0.85 27.72
C LYS A 58 -10.73 1.76 28.84
N ASN A 59 -10.15 2.91 28.48
CA ASN A 59 -9.42 3.76 29.42
C ASN A 59 -10.19 5.02 29.86
N GLY A 60 -11.40 5.25 29.34
CA GLY A 60 -12.18 6.46 29.63
C GLY A 60 -11.55 7.74 29.08
N THR A 61 -10.81 7.64 27.97
CA THR A 61 -10.14 8.77 27.31
C THR A 61 -10.93 9.26 26.09
N HIS A 62 -10.47 10.35 25.47
CA HIS A 62 -11.13 11.00 24.34
C HIS A 62 -10.15 11.41 23.23
N TYR A 63 -9.13 10.58 22.98
CA TYR A 63 -8.18 10.82 21.90
C TYR A 63 -8.87 10.74 20.53
N THR A 64 -8.34 11.49 19.59
CA THR A 64 -8.74 11.50 18.19
C THR A 64 -7.55 11.12 17.31
N ILE A 65 -7.79 10.86 16.02
CA ILE A 65 -6.68 10.61 15.07
C ILE A 65 -5.67 11.77 15.01
N ARG A 66 -6.10 13.00 15.33
CA ARG A 66 -5.22 14.18 15.35
C ARG A 66 -4.22 14.13 16.51
N ASP A 67 -4.59 13.45 17.58
CA ASP A 67 -3.73 13.25 18.75
C ASP A 67 -2.71 12.14 18.52
N HIS A 68 -2.77 11.39 17.42
CA HIS A 68 -1.83 10.31 17.09
C HIS A 68 -0.67 10.83 16.22
N THR A 69 0.30 11.48 16.86
CA THR A 69 1.49 12.08 16.24
C THR A 69 2.76 11.25 16.42
N ASP A 70 2.66 10.04 16.97
CA ASP A 70 3.75 9.07 17.08
C ASP A 70 3.28 7.73 16.51
N TRP A 71 3.99 7.20 15.52
CA TRP A 71 3.67 5.94 14.84
C TRP A 71 3.48 4.78 15.81
N ASP A 72 4.27 4.73 16.88
CA ASP A 72 4.22 3.66 17.90
C ASP A 72 3.19 3.96 19.00
N PHE A 73 2.27 4.92 18.80
CA PHE A 73 1.19 5.33 19.73
C PHE A 73 1.65 5.75 21.14
N ARG A 74 2.95 5.99 21.34
CA ARG A 74 3.52 6.36 22.65
C ARG A 74 2.93 7.66 23.20
N ASN A 75 2.52 8.55 22.30
CA ASN A 75 2.01 9.87 22.64
C ASN A 75 0.55 9.86 23.15
N ILE A 76 -0.21 8.79 22.91
CA ILE A 76 -1.57 8.63 23.46
C ILE A 76 -1.58 7.79 24.76
N GLY A 77 -0.42 7.59 25.38
CA GLY A 77 -0.29 6.89 26.67
C GLY A 77 -0.36 5.37 26.58
N SER A 78 -0.39 4.81 25.36
CA SER A 78 -0.35 3.36 25.14
C SER A 78 1.09 2.86 25.09
N ASN A 79 1.32 1.63 25.54
CA ASN A 79 2.55 0.90 25.25
C ASN A 79 2.35 0.00 24.01
N TYR A 80 3.45 -0.46 23.41
CA TYR A 80 3.41 -1.29 22.20
C TYR A 80 2.49 -2.52 22.35
N LEU A 81 2.55 -3.25 23.47
CA LEU A 81 1.75 -4.47 23.65
C LEU A 81 0.25 -4.16 23.73
N GLU A 82 -0.12 -3.10 24.43
CA GLU A 82 -1.52 -2.66 24.51
C GLU A 82 -2.03 -2.21 23.14
N MET A 83 -1.23 -1.44 22.40
CA MET A 83 -1.57 -1.02 21.04
C MET A 83 -1.74 -2.23 20.11
N MET A 84 -0.82 -3.19 20.14
CA MET A 84 -0.95 -4.41 19.33
C MET A 84 -2.16 -5.26 19.74
N THR A 85 -2.56 -5.23 21.01
CA THR A 85 -3.82 -5.87 21.45
C THR A 85 -5.03 -5.22 20.78
N HIS A 86 -5.09 -3.89 20.77
CA HIS A 86 -6.17 -3.15 20.11
C HIS A 86 -6.13 -3.28 18.58
N TYR A 87 -4.95 -3.34 17.98
CA TYR A 87 -4.79 -3.64 16.55
C TYR A 87 -5.37 -5.01 16.20
N THR A 88 -5.00 -6.04 16.96
CA THR A 88 -5.51 -7.39 16.77
C THR A 88 -7.01 -7.46 16.99
N ASP A 89 -7.54 -6.80 18.01
CA ASP A 89 -8.99 -6.74 18.28
C ASP A 89 -9.75 -6.00 17.17
N ALA A 90 -9.18 -4.90 16.65
CA ALA A 90 -9.74 -4.15 15.52
C ALA A 90 -9.91 -5.07 14.30
N TRP A 91 -8.88 -5.82 13.95
CA TRP A 91 -8.95 -6.74 12.81
C TRP A 91 -9.76 -8.01 13.11
N GLN A 92 -9.71 -8.59 14.31
CA GLN A 92 -10.45 -9.82 14.63
C GLN A 92 -11.96 -9.58 14.75
N ASN A 93 -12.34 -8.57 15.53
CA ASN A 93 -13.70 -8.42 16.04
C ASN A 93 -14.41 -7.20 15.43
N HIS A 94 -13.65 -6.20 14.99
CA HIS A 94 -14.20 -4.93 14.50
C HIS A 94 -13.89 -4.64 13.03
N TRP A 95 -13.44 -5.63 12.24
CA TRP A 95 -13.02 -5.39 10.86
C TRP A 95 -14.10 -4.72 10.02
N LYS A 96 -15.39 -5.01 10.26
CA LYS A 96 -16.51 -4.38 9.54
C LYS A 96 -16.63 -2.87 9.78
N GLU A 97 -16.08 -2.37 10.88
CA GLU A 97 -16.09 -0.96 11.27
C GLU A 97 -14.92 -0.19 10.66
N ILE A 98 -13.88 -0.90 10.20
CA ILE A 98 -12.72 -0.30 9.54
C ILE A 98 -13.16 0.26 8.17
N ALA A 99 -13.07 1.58 8.02
CA ALA A 99 -13.44 2.26 6.79
C ALA A 99 -12.39 2.08 5.69
N LEU A 100 -12.85 2.08 4.44
CA LEU A 100 -11.98 2.20 3.27
C LEU A 100 -11.33 3.59 3.24
N GLY A 101 -10.00 3.65 3.04
CA GLY A 101 -9.20 4.87 3.07
C GLY A 101 -9.38 5.82 1.89
N GLY A 102 -10.19 5.43 0.90
CA GLY A 102 -10.50 6.26 -0.27
C GLY A 102 -11.62 5.67 -1.11
N ASN A 103 -11.78 6.16 -2.33
CA ASN A 103 -12.82 5.69 -3.23
C ASN A 103 -12.41 4.40 -3.93
N ARG A 104 -13.17 3.32 -3.71
CA ARG A 104 -12.96 2.03 -4.37
C ARG A 104 -12.81 2.14 -5.89
N LYS A 105 -13.54 3.05 -6.56
CA LYS A 105 -13.45 3.21 -8.01
C LYS A 105 -12.06 3.65 -8.47
N ASN A 106 -11.40 4.53 -7.70
CA ASN A 106 -10.06 5.00 -8.01
C ASN A 106 -9.02 3.89 -7.84
N ILE A 107 -9.17 3.07 -6.78
CA ILE A 107 -8.32 1.89 -6.52
C ILE A 107 -8.47 0.88 -7.66
N ILE A 108 -9.70 0.62 -8.09
CA ILE A 108 -9.99 -0.26 -9.23
C ILE A 108 -9.37 0.33 -10.51
N GLU A 109 -9.58 1.62 -10.78
CA GLU A 109 -9.01 2.28 -11.96
C GLU A 109 -7.49 2.23 -11.99
N LEU A 110 -6.82 2.36 -10.84
CA LEU A 110 -5.37 2.19 -10.73
C LEU A 110 -4.91 0.83 -11.26
N GLY A 111 -5.63 -0.24 -10.91
CA GLY A 111 -5.39 -1.60 -11.40
C GLY A 111 -5.60 -1.80 -12.91
N GLN A 112 -6.19 -0.82 -13.60
CA GLN A 112 -6.30 -0.82 -15.07
C GLN A 112 -5.03 -0.28 -15.74
N TYR A 113 -4.16 0.44 -15.03
CA TYR A 113 -2.91 0.97 -15.58
C TYR A 113 -1.70 0.15 -15.14
N PHE A 114 -1.75 -0.43 -13.95
CA PHE A 114 -0.61 -1.04 -13.29
C PHE A 114 -0.94 -2.43 -12.75
N VAL A 115 0.10 -3.22 -12.54
CA VAL A 115 0.01 -4.38 -11.66
C VAL A 115 0.01 -3.85 -10.23
N ALA A 116 -1.05 -4.12 -9.49
CA ALA A 116 -1.22 -3.67 -8.12
C ALA A 116 -1.38 -4.85 -7.18
N ASP A 117 -0.63 -4.86 -6.10
CA ASP A 117 -0.71 -5.88 -5.05
C ASP A 117 -0.97 -5.20 -3.71
N ILE A 118 -1.76 -5.86 -2.85
CA ILE A 118 -1.86 -5.48 -1.45
C ILE A 118 -0.63 -6.07 -0.75
N ALA A 119 0.20 -5.23 -0.15
CA ALA A 119 1.44 -5.63 0.51
C ALA A 119 1.45 -5.14 1.96
N SER A 120 1.35 -6.06 2.93
CA SER A 120 1.34 -5.74 4.36
C SER A 120 2.50 -6.40 5.09
N ALA A 121 2.99 -5.76 6.15
CA ALA A 121 3.96 -6.35 7.07
C ALA A 121 3.22 -6.88 8.31
N ARG A 122 2.78 -8.13 8.27
CA ARG A 122 2.11 -8.78 9.41
C ARG A 122 3.01 -9.86 9.99
N GLY A 123 3.34 -9.73 11.26
CA GLY A 123 4.14 -10.75 11.93
C GLY A 123 3.33 -12.03 12.13
N HIS A 124 3.95 -13.20 11.93
CA HIS A 124 3.56 -14.42 12.63
C HIS A 124 4.21 -14.42 14.01
N ASP A 125 3.88 -13.42 14.83
CA ASP A 125 4.43 -13.26 16.18
C ASP A 125 3.51 -13.85 17.26
N GLY A 126 2.39 -14.48 16.85
CA GLY A 126 1.38 -15.04 17.74
C GLY A 126 0.45 -13.99 18.37
N ILE A 127 0.76 -12.69 18.22
CA ILE A 127 -0.04 -11.57 18.73
C ILE A 127 -0.91 -11.02 17.61
N THR A 128 -0.38 -10.88 16.39
CA THR A 128 -1.12 -10.32 15.24
C THR A 128 -1.80 -11.37 14.36
N ASP A 129 -1.52 -12.65 14.56
CA ASP A 129 -1.96 -13.75 13.69
C ASP A 129 -3.48 -13.80 13.47
N GLY A 130 -4.28 -13.61 14.52
CA GLY A 130 -5.73 -13.70 14.34
C GLY A 130 -6.34 -12.49 13.61
N GLY A 131 -5.57 -11.42 13.38
CA GLY A 131 -6.02 -10.31 12.53
C GLY A 131 -6.03 -10.63 11.04
N ILE A 132 -5.36 -11.71 10.59
CA ILE A 132 -5.25 -12.07 9.17
C ILE A 132 -6.62 -12.41 8.58
N GLU A 133 -7.39 -13.29 9.22
CA GLU A 133 -8.70 -13.69 8.72
C GLU A 133 -9.68 -12.50 8.62
N GLY A 134 -9.65 -11.60 9.60
CA GLY A 134 -10.48 -10.40 9.58
C GLY A 134 -10.12 -9.45 8.44
N THR A 135 -8.84 -9.40 8.08
CA THR A 135 -8.35 -8.64 6.94
C THR A 135 -8.76 -9.23 5.61
N ASP A 136 -8.67 -10.55 5.44
CA ASP A 136 -9.17 -11.21 4.23
C ASP A 136 -10.67 -10.94 4.05
N ARG A 137 -11.45 -11.09 5.13
CA ARG A 137 -12.89 -10.78 5.11
C ARG A 137 -13.16 -9.31 4.77
N TRP A 138 -12.32 -8.40 5.25
CA TRP A 138 -12.43 -6.98 4.94
C TRP A 138 -12.11 -6.68 3.48
N ILE A 139 -11.05 -7.29 2.92
CA ILE A 139 -10.67 -7.19 1.50
C ILE A 139 -11.85 -7.66 0.64
N SER A 140 -12.45 -8.81 0.98
CA SER A 140 -13.61 -9.34 0.26
C SER A 140 -14.85 -8.47 0.36
N MET A 141 -15.15 -7.95 1.55
CA MET A 141 -16.27 -7.02 1.74
C MET A 141 -16.12 -5.76 0.87
N ASN A 142 -14.88 -5.28 0.73
CA ASN A 142 -14.56 -4.12 -0.09
C ASN A 142 -14.38 -4.44 -1.57
N LYS A 143 -14.47 -5.72 -1.99
CA LYS A 143 -14.32 -6.19 -3.37
C LYS A 143 -12.94 -5.88 -3.96
N LEU A 144 -11.91 -6.11 -3.15
CA LEU A 144 -10.50 -5.91 -3.53
C LEU A 144 -9.77 -7.23 -3.80
N ASP A 145 -10.47 -8.37 -3.85
CA ASP A 145 -9.91 -9.73 -4.01
C ASP A 145 -9.19 -9.97 -5.34
N TRP A 146 -9.36 -9.06 -6.31
CA TRP A 146 -8.65 -9.10 -7.58
C TRP A 146 -7.16 -8.71 -7.45
N MET A 147 -6.79 -8.02 -6.37
CA MET A 147 -5.39 -7.75 -6.04
C MET A 147 -4.84 -8.89 -5.19
N PRO A 148 -3.71 -9.51 -5.60
CA PRO A 148 -3.02 -10.43 -4.73
C PRO A 148 -2.68 -9.77 -3.40
N TYR A 149 -2.97 -10.46 -2.30
CA TYR A 149 -2.59 -10.03 -0.97
C TYR A 149 -1.35 -10.80 -0.52
N PHE A 150 -0.24 -10.07 -0.40
CA PHE A 150 0.99 -10.57 0.17
C PHE A 150 1.19 -9.99 1.55
N TYR A 151 1.46 -10.87 2.52
CA TYR A 151 1.92 -10.47 3.83
C TYR A 151 3.25 -11.15 4.14
N ASP A 152 4.20 -10.38 4.63
CA ASP A 152 5.49 -10.91 5.08
C ASP A 152 5.46 -11.19 6.58
N SER A 153 5.45 -12.48 6.90
CA SER A 153 5.44 -13.03 8.26
C SER A 153 6.65 -12.65 9.11
N THR A 154 7.76 -12.28 8.47
CA THR A 154 9.02 -11.99 9.13
C THR A 154 9.18 -10.50 9.45
N ARG A 155 8.27 -9.64 8.97
CA ARG A 155 8.42 -8.17 8.95
C ARG A 155 9.70 -7.72 8.22
N ILE A 156 10.33 -8.61 7.43
CA ILE A 156 11.55 -8.36 6.68
C ILE A 156 11.16 -7.69 5.37
N ASN A 157 10.81 -6.41 5.54
CA ASN A 157 11.09 -5.34 4.60
C ASN A 157 10.37 -5.49 3.25
N LYS A 158 9.25 -4.76 3.08
CA LYS A 158 8.56 -4.59 1.78
C LYS A 158 9.51 -4.24 0.62
N LYS A 159 10.70 -3.67 0.90
CA LYS A 159 11.77 -3.48 -0.09
C LYS A 159 12.26 -4.76 -0.77
N ALA A 160 12.30 -5.88 -0.06
CA ALA A 160 12.74 -7.16 -0.61
C ALA A 160 11.76 -7.70 -1.68
N MET A 161 10.56 -7.13 -1.76
CA MET A 161 9.53 -7.52 -2.73
C MET A 161 9.67 -6.80 -4.08
N GLU A 162 10.72 -5.98 -4.25
CA GLU A 162 11.14 -5.35 -5.50
C GLU A 162 10.05 -4.55 -6.22
N TYR A 163 9.14 -3.92 -5.47
CA TYR A 163 8.12 -3.04 -6.04
C TYR A 163 8.73 -1.77 -6.64
N THR A 164 8.24 -1.38 -7.81
CA THR A 164 8.66 -0.15 -8.48
C THR A 164 8.14 1.08 -7.73
N VAL A 165 6.88 1.02 -7.28
CA VAL A 165 6.22 2.08 -6.52
C VAL A 165 5.56 1.47 -5.28
N ASN A 166 5.70 2.14 -4.14
CA ASN A 166 5.05 1.78 -2.89
C ASN A 166 4.09 2.91 -2.50
N VAL A 167 2.88 2.57 -2.05
CA VAL A 167 1.93 3.48 -1.42
C VAL A 167 1.79 3.02 0.03
N ASP A 168 2.33 3.79 0.96
CA ASP A 168 2.53 3.38 2.35
C ASP A 168 2.50 4.63 3.24
N ASP A 169 2.14 4.49 4.50
CA ASP A 169 2.13 5.58 5.46
C ASP A 169 3.32 5.54 6.44
N SER A 170 4.12 4.48 6.41
CA SER A 170 5.22 4.23 7.35
C SER A 170 6.36 5.24 7.23
N PRO A 171 6.66 6.02 8.30
CA PRO A 171 7.86 6.86 8.33
C PRO A 171 9.13 6.00 8.32
N ARG A 172 9.11 4.80 8.91
CA ARG A 172 10.25 3.87 8.88
C ARG A 172 10.54 3.39 7.46
N LEU A 173 9.50 3.10 6.68
CA LEU A 173 9.68 2.79 5.26
C LEU A 173 10.23 4.02 4.53
N ALA A 174 9.67 5.21 4.75
CA ALA A 174 10.14 6.43 4.10
C ALA A 174 11.61 6.76 4.37
N GLU A 175 12.05 6.74 5.63
CA GLU A 175 13.45 6.95 6.04
C GLU A 175 14.40 5.99 5.33
N SER A 176 13.91 4.79 5.06
CA SER A 176 14.71 3.76 4.46
C SER A 176 14.92 3.97 2.95
N PHE A 177 14.13 4.80 2.26
CA PHE A 177 14.37 5.17 0.85
C PHE A 177 15.59 6.08 0.66
N VAL A 178 16.06 6.73 1.73
CA VAL A 178 17.29 7.54 1.72
C VAL A 178 18.52 6.69 1.36
N SER A 179 18.49 5.39 1.67
CA SER A 179 19.62 4.49 1.49
C SER A 179 19.45 3.49 0.35
N THR A 180 18.45 3.67 -0.53
CA THR A 180 18.22 2.75 -1.65
C THR A 180 18.32 3.48 -2.98
N ASP A 181 19.01 2.86 -3.94
CA ASP A 181 19.05 3.32 -5.33
C ASP A 181 17.77 2.96 -6.09
N CYS A 182 16.86 2.24 -5.44
CA CYS A 182 15.70 1.64 -6.07
C CYS A 182 14.37 2.01 -5.38
N GLY A 183 13.31 2.15 -6.20
CA GLY A 183 11.92 2.36 -5.81
C GLY A 183 11.50 3.83 -5.75
N PHE A 184 10.19 4.02 -5.70
CA PHE A 184 9.51 5.28 -5.42
C PHE A 184 8.47 5.08 -4.31
N LEU A 185 8.30 6.06 -3.44
CA LEU A 185 7.32 6.04 -2.35
C LEU A 185 6.31 7.18 -2.51
N LEU A 186 5.04 6.82 -2.58
CA LEU A 186 3.91 7.71 -2.36
C LEU A 186 3.53 7.63 -0.88
N LEU A 187 4.06 8.56 -0.09
CA LEU A 187 3.87 8.59 1.35
C LEU A 187 2.49 9.19 1.69
N VAL A 188 1.58 8.38 2.22
CA VAL A 188 0.26 8.87 2.64
C VAL A 188 0.41 9.81 3.84
N ASP A 189 -0.13 11.02 3.75
CA ASP A 189 -0.01 12.01 4.84
C ASP A 189 -0.74 11.56 6.10
N LYS A 190 0.01 11.49 7.21
CA LYS A 190 -0.52 11.16 8.53
C LYS A 190 0.16 12.03 9.59
N PRO A 191 -0.50 12.33 10.72
CA PRO A 191 0.06 13.25 11.71
C PRO A 191 1.45 12.81 12.22
N TYR A 192 1.70 11.51 12.36
CA TYR A 192 2.97 10.96 12.82
C TYR A 192 4.11 10.96 11.80
N ASN A 193 3.85 11.10 10.50
CA ASN A 193 4.90 11.02 9.46
C ASN A 193 5.21 12.39 8.82
N ARG A 194 4.62 13.48 9.31
CA ARG A 194 4.81 14.85 8.78
C ARG A 194 6.21 15.42 8.96
N HIS A 195 7.03 14.80 9.80
CA HIS A 195 8.45 15.15 9.95
C HIS A 195 9.31 14.62 8.78
N ILE A 196 8.80 13.67 7.99
CA ILE A 196 9.49 13.15 6.82
C ILE A 196 9.45 14.17 5.68
N HIS A 197 10.64 14.50 5.16
CA HIS A 197 10.81 15.39 4.02
C HIS A 197 10.54 14.67 2.70
N GLU A 198 9.88 15.36 1.78
CA GLU A 198 9.75 14.92 0.39
C GLU A 198 11.08 15.14 -0.35
N ASP A 199 11.37 14.28 -1.32
CA ASP A 199 12.52 14.38 -2.21
C ASP A 199 12.17 13.83 -3.59
N GLU A 200 13.16 13.52 -4.44
CA GLU A 200 12.89 12.99 -5.78
C GLU A 200 12.28 11.57 -5.80
N ARG A 201 12.29 10.85 -4.67
CA ARG A 201 11.78 9.47 -4.53
C ARG A 201 10.60 9.36 -3.58
N ILE A 202 10.39 10.36 -2.73
CA ILE A 202 9.30 10.41 -1.76
C ILE A 202 8.36 11.56 -2.14
N LEU A 203 7.14 11.21 -2.53
CA LEU A 203 6.05 12.16 -2.81
C LEU A 203 4.93 11.97 -1.80
N ARG A 204 4.58 13.03 -1.08
CA ARG A 204 3.49 12.99 -0.11
C ARG A 204 2.13 13.13 -0.81
N VAL A 205 1.17 12.30 -0.42
CA VAL A 205 -0.17 12.23 -1.02
C VAL A 205 -1.27 12.20 0.03
N ASP A 206 -2.44 12.70 -0.33
CA ASP A 206 -3.63 12.69 0.53
C ASP A 206 -4.40 11.38 0.36
N GLY A 207 -3.98 10.35 1.10
CA GLY A 207 -4.58 9.01 1.05
C GLY A 207 -4.37 8.27 -0.28
N ILE A 208 -5.06 7.14 -0.40
CA ILE A 208 -5.02 6.28 -1.60
C ILE A 208 -5.64 6.96 -2.84
N ASP A 209 -6.58 7.90 -2.65
CA ASP A 209 -7.16 8.67 -3.75
C ASP A 209 -6.12 9.63 -4.35
N GLY A 210 -5.35 10.33 -3.52
CA GLY A 210 -4.22 11.14 -3.97
C GLY A 210 -3.13 10.31 -4.65
N ALA A 211 -2.81 9.14 -4.10
CA ALA A 211 -1.85 8.21 -4.72
C ALA A 211 -2.31 7.72 -6.09
N SER A 212 -3.58 7.31 -6.20
CA SER A 212 -4.18 6.83 -7.45
C SER A 212 -4.17 7.93 -8.51
N HIS A 213 -4.50 9.17 -8.14
CA HIS A 213 -4.46 10.32 -9.04
C HIS A 213 -3.04 10.56 -9.58
N GLU A 214 -2.02 10.67 -8.73
CA GLU A 214 -0.64 10.92 -9.16
C GLU A 214 -0.11 9.81 -10.08
N LEU A 215 -0.45 8.54 -9.80
CA LEU A 215 -0.06 7.40 -10.63
C LEU A 215 -0.76 7.39 -11.99
N ILE A 216 -2.08 7.59 -12.01
CA ILE A 216 -2.88 7.56 -13.24
C ILE A 216 -2.54 8.75 -14.16
N GLU A 217 -2.41 9.96 -13.61
CA GLU A 217 -1.99 11.13 -14.38
C GLU A 217 -0.59 10.91 -14.96
N ALA A 218 0.36 10.40 -14.17
CA ALA A 218 1.70 10.10 -14.67
C ALA A 218 1.68 9.02 -15.77
N ALA A 219 0.77 8.04 -15.69
CA ALA A 219 0.56 7.04 -16.75
C ALA A 219 0.03 7.68 -18.04
N ILE A 220 -0.98 8.54 -17.93
CA ILE A 220 -1.57 9.26 -19.06
C ILE A 220 -0.53 10.18 -19.72
N ASP A 221 0.23 10.94 -18.93
CA ASP A 221 1.28 11.85 -19.38
C ASP A 221 2.35 11.16 -20.24
N VAL A 222 2.64 9.88 -19.96
CA VAL A 222 3.62 9.09 -20.72
C VAL A 222 2.98 8.22 -21.80
N GLY A 223 1.67 8.37 -22.05
CA GLY A 223 0.95 7.65 -23.10
C GLY A 223 0.68 6.18 -22.78
N ARG A 224 0.64 5.79 -21.50
CA ARG A 224 0.30 4.42 -21.09
C ARG A 224 -1.20 4.19 -21.23
N GLU A 225 -1.58 3.15 -21.95
CA GLU A 225 -2.98 2.78 -22.16
C GLU A 225 -3.55 1.96 -21.00
N LYS A 226 -4.86 2.07 -20.78
CA LYS A 226 -5.60 1.17 -19.90
C LYS A 226 -5.53 -0.26 -20.41
N ARG A 227 -5.45 -1.21 -19.50
CA ARG A 227 -5.49 -2.65 -19.72
C ARG A 227 -6.58 -3.26 -18.83
N LEU A 228 -7.01 -4.47 -19.16
CA LEU A 228 -7.76 -5.30 -18.22
C LEU A 228 -6.86 -5.58 -17.01
N TYR A 229 -7.46 -5.66 -15.81
CA TYR A 229 -6.75 -5.77 -14.53
C TYR A 229 -5.58 -6.75 -14.60
N GLN A 230 -4.43 -6.32 -14.07
CA GLN A 230 -3.21 -7.10 -14.11
C GLN A 230 -2.80 -7.47 -12.67
N SER A 231 -2.66 -8.76 -12.39
CA SER A 231 -2.11 -9.27 -11.12
C SER A 231 -0.68 -9.77 -11.34
N ARG A 232 0.17 -9.79 -10.29
CA ARG A 232 1.49 -10.44 -10.37
C ARG A 232 1.39 -11.90 -10.82
N ALA A 233 0.34 -12.60 -10.38
CA ALA A 233 0.04 -13.96 -10.80
C ALA A 233 -0.21 -14.03 -12.31
N GLY A 234 -1.07 -13.16 -12.85
CA GLY A 234 -1.36 -13.06 -14.29
C GLY A 234 -0.13 -12.67 -15.13
N GLN A 235 0.75 -11.82 -14.62
CA GLN A 235 1.95 -11.40 -15.35
C GLN A 235 3.05 -12.48 -15.39
N ARG A 236 3.13 -13.34 -14.37
CA ARG A 236 4.00 -14.52 -14.38
C ARG A 236 3.62 -15.48 -15.50
N PHE A 237 2.31 -15.71 -15.73
CA PHE A 237 1.83 -16.53 -16.86
C PHE A 237 2.22 -15.95 -18.22
N ILE A 238 2.15 -14.62 -18.40
CA ILE A 238 2.58 -13.93 -19.63
C ILE A 238 4.10 -14.12 -19.86
N ASN A 239 4.91 -13.97 -18.81
CA ASN A 239 6.37 -14.12 -18.90
C ASN A 239 6.82 -15.56 -19.14
N GLU A 240 6.04 -16.54 -18.70
CA GLU A 240 6.30 -17.98 -18.93
C GLU A 240 5.79 -18.47 -20.31
N GLY A 241 5.30 -17.56 -21.18
CA GLY A 241 4.94 -17.85 -22.57
C GLY A 241 3.57 -18.50 -22.75
N LEU A 242 2.72 -18.49 -21.72
CA LEU A 242 1.34 -18.97 -21.79
C LEU A 242 0.47 -17.81 -22.28
N GLY A 243 -0.19 -17.99 -23.42
CA GLY A 243 -0.85 -16.91 -24.18
C GLY A 243 -1.80 -16.06 -23.31
N ALA A 244 -1.68 -14.73 -23.41
CA ALA A 244 -2.43 -13.76 -22.62
C ALA A 244 -3.98 -13.89 -22.71
N ARG A 245 -4.48 -14.63 -23.71
CA ARG A 245 -5.91 -14.94 -23.84
C ARG A 245 -6.38 -16.05 -22.89
N ASP A 246 -5.51 -16.99 -22.53
CA ASP A 246 -5.90 -18.15 -21.70
C ASP A 246 -5.89 -17.81 -20.20
N ALA A 247 -5.00 -16.90 -19.76
CA ALA A 247 -4.95 -16.46 -18.36
C ALA A 247 -6.17 -15.61 -17.94
N ILE A 248 -6.62 -14.70 -18.82
CA ILE A 248 -7.78 -13.83 -18.55
C ILE A 248 -9.10 -14.62 -18.57
N VAL A 249 -9.19 -15.70 -19.35
CA VAL A 249 -10.37 -16.57 -19.41
C VAL A 249 -10.37 -17.60 -18.26
N ALA A 250 -9.21 -18.09 -17.83
CA ALA A 250 -9.11 -19.02 -16.70
C ALA A 250 -9.51 -18.36 -15.36
N GLU A 251 -9.13 -17.10 -15.15
CA GLU A 251 -9.42 -16.35 -13.92
C GLU A 251 -10.89 -15.88 -13.85
N SER A 252 -11.52 -15.62 -15.00
CA SER A 252 -12.95 -15.20 -15.06
C SER A 252 -13.95 -16.36 -15.01
N LEU A 253 -13.51 -17.62 -15.14
CA LEU A 253 -14.36 -18.81 -15.11
C LEU A 253 -14.24 -19.66 -13.83
N GLY A 254 -13.40 -19.28 -12.86
CA GLY A 254 -13.25 -20.03 -11.60
C GLY A 254 -12.81 -21.49 -11.79
N MET A 255 -11.99 -21.76 -12.80
CA MET A 255 -11.62 -23.14 -13.20
C MET A 255 -10.29 -23.65 -12.64
N LEU A 256 -9.75 -23.03 -11.59
CA LEU A 256 -8.67 -23.63 -10.79
C LEU A 256 -9.20 -23.85 -9.37
N GLY A 257 -9.78 -25.03 -9.17
CA GLY A 257 -10.12 -25.59 -7.86
C GLY A 257 -8.98 -26.36 -7.23
#